data_AF-A0A2E9RY20-F1
#
_entry.id   AF-A0A2E9RY20-F1
#
_cell.length_a   1.000
_cell.length_b   1.000
_cell.length_c   1.000
_cell.angle_alpha   90.00
_cell.angle_beta   90.00
_cell.angle_gamma   90.00
#
_symmetry.space_group_name_H-M   'P 1'
#
loop_
_entity.id
_entity.type
_entity.pdbx_description
1 polymer ?
#
loop_
_entity_poly.entity_id
_entity_poly.type
_entity_poly.pdbx_seq_one_letter_code
_entity_poly.pdbx_strand_id
1 'polypeptide(L)'
;MSFTKAKLSSKEWLASIDSSSFGPEEWEEAARFLLEKLCSDKLQAPFTEIKEYLSCCAQSTIGSYPLPPFVEIVAEFYDQYGLDSAKPLDD
;
A
#
# COMPACT_ATOMS: atom_id res chain seq x y z
N MET A 1 -15.26 8.49 0.34
CA MET A 1 -14.43 8.90 -0.81
C MET A 1 -14.19 7.67 -1.67
N SER A 2 -14.78 7.61 -2.86
CA SER A 2 -14.55 6.48 -3.78
C SER A 2 -13.17 6.64 -4.41
N PHE A 3 -12.18 5.92 -3.88
CA PHE A 3 -10.98 5.58 -4.66
C PHE A 3 -11.48 4.73 -5.83
N THR A 4 -11.82 5.42 -6.91
CA THR A 4 -12.41 4.82 -8.10
C THR A 4 -11.42 3.78 -8.62
N LYS A 5 -11.94 2.57 -8.82
CA LYS A 5 -11.36 1.41 -9.53
C LYS A 5 -10.46 1.79 -10.72
N ALA A 6 -10.70 2.95 -11.32
CA ALA A 6 -9.90 3.55 -12.39
C ALA A 6 -8.47 3.96 -12.00
N LYS A 7 -8.18 4.35 -10.75
CA LYS A 7 -6.84 4.83 -10.35
C LYS A 7 -5.85 3.69 -10.11
N LEU A 8 -6.31 2.55 -9.58
CA LEU A 8 -5.52 1.31 -9.45
C LEU A 8 -5.20 0.65 -10.81
N SER A 9 -5.95 1.00 -11.87
CA SER A 9 -5.71 0.50 -13.23
C SER A 9 -4.58 1.25 -13.97
N SER A 10 -3.84 2.13 -13.30
CA SER A 10 -2.66 2.75 -13.91
C SER A 10 -1.64 1.67 -14.27
N LYS A 11 -1.03 1.74 -15.46
CA LYS A 11 0.00 0.77 -15.91
C LYS A 11 1.11 0.56 -14.88
N GLU A 12 1.41 1.60 -14.11
CA GLU A 12 2.41 1.55 -13.05
C GLU A 12 2.01 0.67 -11.86
N TRP A 13 0.72 0.60 -11.50
CA TRP A 13 0.22 -0.32 -10.49
C TRP A 13 0.29 -1.75 -10.98
N LEU A 14 -0.19 -1.99 -12.20
CA LEU A 14 -0.15 -3.32 -12.82
C LEU A 14 1.28 -3.86 -12.91
N ALA A 15 2.26 -3.03 -13.29
CA ALA A 15 3.67 -3.44 -13.31
C ALA A 15 4.23 -3.78 -11.91
N SER A 16 3.78 -3.06 -10.87
CA SER A 16 4.20 -3.33 -9.48
C SER A 16 3.57 -4.62 -8.95
N ILE A 17 2.30 -4.87 -9.30
CA ILE A 17 1.57 -6.11 -8.98
C ILE A 17 2.22 -7.31 -9.69
N ASP A 18 2.45 -7.20 -11.01
CA ASP A 18 3.02 -8.26 -11.86
C ASP A 18 4.41 -8.71 -11.40
N SER A 19 5.16 -7.82 -10.73
CA SER A 19 6.51 -8.12 -10.20
C SER A 19 6.50 -8.59 -8.75
N SER A 20 5.33 -8.65 -8.10
CA SER A 20 5.17 -9.03 -6.70
C SER A 20 4.74 -10.49 -6.52
N SER A 21 4.81 -10.99 -5.29
CA SER A 21 4.25 -12.31 -4.92
C SER A 21 2.75 -12.26 -4.60
N PHE A 22 2.10 -11.10 -4.73
CA PHE A 22 0.71 -10.86 -4.32
C PHE A 22 -0.18 -10.53 -5.51
N GLY A 23 -1.46 -10.90 -5.42
CA GLY A 23 -2.45 -10.65 -6.46
C GLY A 23 -2.99 -9.21 -6.46
N PRO A 24 -3.66 -8.79 -7.55
CA PRO A 24 -4.27 -7.45 -7.64
C PRO A 24 -5.32 -7.19 -6.55
N GLU A 25 -6.03 -8.23 -6.10
CA GLU A 25 -7.02 -8.13 -5.01
C GLU A 25 -6.36 -7.81 -3.68
N GLU A 26 -5.23 -8.46 -3.37
CA GLU A 26 -4.46 -8.22 -2.15
C GLU A 26 -3.84 -6.81 -2.14
N TRP A 27 -3.36 -6.35 -3.29
CA TRP A 27 -2.86 -4.98 -3.45
C TRP A 27 -3.97 -3.94 -3.29
N GLU A 28 -5.16 -4.18 -3.83
CA GLU A 28 -6.31 -3.29 -3.63
C GLU A 28 -6.71 -3.22 -2.15
N GLU A 29 -6.73 -4.36 -1.46
CA GLU A 29 -7.04 -4.45 -0.03
C GLU A 29 -6.00 -3.70 0.81
N ALA A 30 -4.71 -3.97 0.60
CA ALA A 30 -3.62 -3.32 1.32
C ALA A 30 -3.59 -1.80 1.08
N ALA A 31 -3.87 -1.36 -0.14
CA ALA A 31 -3.98 0.06 -0.48
C ALA A 31 -5.12 0.75 0.27
N ARG A 32 -6.30 0.10 0.33
CA ARG A 32 -7.45 0.61 1.07
C ARG A 32 -7.13 0.72 2.55
N PHE A 33 -6.56 -0.33 3.13
CA PHE A 33 -6.14 -0.35 4.52
C PHE A 33 -5.18 0.80 4.85
N LEU A 34 -4.13 0.98 4.04
CA LEU A 34 -3.14 2.03 4.26
C LEU A 34 -3.76 3.43 4.16
N LEU A 35 -4.66 3.65 3.20
CA LEU A 35 -5.40 4.90 3.06
C LEU A 35 -6.31 5.19 4.26
N GLU A 36 -6.99 4.17 4.79
CA GLU A 36 -7.82 4.30 5.98
C GLU A 36 -6.98 4.62 7.23
N LYS A 37 -5.81 4.01 7.36
CA LYS A 37 -4.86 4.32 8.43
C LYS A 37 -4.33 5.74 8.34
N LEU A 38 -3.86 6.16 7.17
CA LEU A 38 -3.43 7.54 6.95
C LEU A 38 -4.55 8.54 7.29
N CYS A 39 -5.77 8.30 6.82
CA CYS A 39 -6.91 9.14 7.12
C CYS A 39 -7.20 9.20 8.63
N SER A 40 -7.15 8.06 9.32
CA SER A 40 -7.33 7.97 10.78
C SER A 40 -6.26 8.76 11.54
N ASP A 41 -5.04 8.76 11.04
CA ASP A 41 -3.90 9.48 11.61
C ASP A 41 -3.85 10.96 11.17
N LYS A 42 -4.85 11.44 10.41
CA LYS A 42 -4.91 12.78 9.80
C LYS A 42 -3.70 13.06 8.89
N LEU A 43 -3.29 12.05 8.16
CA LEU A 43 -2.21 12.08 7.20
C LEU A 43 -2.76 11.85 5.78
N GLN A 44 -2.01 12.34 4.80
CA GLN A 44 -2.22 12.06 3.39
C GLN A 44 -0.88 11.82 2.70
N ALA A 45 -0.90 10.94 1.71
CA ALA A 45 0.23 10.70 0.84
C ALA A 45 -0.23 10.68 -0.61
N PRO A 46 0.60 11.20 -1.54
CA PRO A 46 0.29 11.09 -2.95
C PRO A 46 0.40 9.63 -3.37
N PHE A 47 -0.32 9.31 -4.44
CA PHE A 47 -0.45 7.95 -4.94
C PHE A 47 0.88 7.26 -5.28
N THR A 48 1.88 8.01 -5.74
CA THR A 48 3.22 7.49 -6.03
C THR A 48 3.88 6.91 -4.78
N GLU A 49 3.82 7.65 -3.67
CA GLU A 49 4.41 7.24 -2.38
C GLU A 49 3.68 6.03 -1.80
N ILE A 50 2.35 5.98 -1.93
CA ILE A 50 1.56 4.80 -1.54
C ILE A 50 1.98 3.57 -2.35
N LYS A 51 2.14 3.73 -3.66
CA LYS A 51 2.57 2.63 -4.56
C LYS A 51 3.98 2.15 -4.19
N GLU A 52 4.92 3.07 -3.97
CA GLU A 52 6.30 2.77 -3.60
C GLU A 52 6.36 2.08 -2.23
N TYR A 53 5.60 2.55 -1.26
CA TYR A 53 5.50 1.93 0.05
C TYR A 53 5.02 0.48 -0.01
N LEU A 54 3.92 0.24 -0.74
CA LEU A 54 3.39 -1.11 -0.93
C LEU A 54 4.39 -2.00 -1.71
N SER A 55 5.08 -1.44 -2.70
CA SER A 55 6.14 -2.15 -3.43
C SER A 55 7.27 -2.58 -2.50
N CYS A 56 7.72 -1.70 -1.61
CA CYS A 56 8.72 -2.02 -0.59
C CYS A 56 8.24 -3.11 0.37
N CYS A 57 6.99 -3.04 0.83
CA CYS A 57 6.38 -4.08 1.67
C CYS A 57 6.40 -5.43 0.96
N ALA A 58 5.99 -5.47 -0.32
CA ALA A 58 5.96 -6.70 -1.11
C ALA A 58 7.36 -7.25 -1.41
N GLN A 59 8.33 -6.36 -1.62
CA GLN A 59 9.72 -6.76 -1.83
C GLN A 59 10.37 -7.34 -0.57
N SER A 60 10.01 -6.82 0.60
CA SER A 60 10.54 -7.30 1.87
C SER A 60 10.12 -8.73 2.21
N THR A 61 9.09 -9.27 1.55
CA THR A 61 8.58 -10.62 1.79
C THR A 61 9.05 -11.64 0.76
N ILE A 62 9.82 -11.20 -0.25
CA ILE A 62 10.38 -12.10 -1.27
C ILE A 62 11.24 -13.19 -0.60
N GLY A 63 10.92 -14.45 -0.89
CA GLY A 63 11.66 -15.60 -0.35
C GLY A 63 11.22 -16.07 1.04
N SER A 64 10.21 -15.43 1.65
CA SER A 64 9.58 -15.91 2.88
C SER A 64 8.38 -16.80 2.54
N TYR A 65 8.30 -18.00 3.14
CA TYR A 65 7.17 -18.91 2.96
C TYR A 65 6.79 -19.62 4.27
N PRO A 66 5.47 -19.74 4.59
CA PRO A 66 4.32 -19.21 3.85
C PRO A 66 4.23 -17.68 3.93
N LEU A 67 3.67 -17.06 2.88
CA LEU A 67 3.40 -15.63 2.86
C LEU A 67 2.13 -15.33 3.67
N PRO A 68 2.18 -14.42 4.65
CA PRO A 68 0.96 -13.90 5.28
C PRO A 68 0.18 -13.03 4.28
N PRO A 69 -1.09 -12.70 4.57
CA PRO A 69 -1.88 -11.77 3.76
C PRO A 69 -1.15 -10.44 3.58
N PHE A 70 -1.18 -9.89 2.36
CA PHE A 70 -0.43 -8.66 2.08
C PHE A 70 -0.81 -7.49 3.00
N VAL A 71 -2.08 -7.41 3.39
CA VAL A 71 -2.59 -6.41 4.32
C VAL A 71 -1.94 -6.49 5.70
N GLU A 72 -1.63 -7.70 6.19
CA GLU A 72 -0.97 -7.88 7.49
C GLU A 72 0.46 -7.36 7.46
N ILE A 73 1.19 -7.64 6.37
CA ILE A 73 2.55 -7.12 6.16
C ILE A 73 2.53 -5.59 6.16
N VAL A 74 1.60 -4.99 5.40
CA VAL A 74 1.49 -3.53 5.31
C VAL A 74 1.08 -2.93 6.66
N ALA A 75 0.24 -3.61 7.43
CA ALA A 75 -0.12 -3.20 8.78
C ALA A 75 1.07 -3.21 9.73
N GLU A 76 1.86 -4.29 9.75
CA GLU A 76 3.06 -4.40 10.57
C GLU A 76 4.10 -3.35 10.19
N PHE A 77 4.34 -3.15 8.89
CA PHE A 77 5.28 -2.13 8.41
C PHE A 77 4.83 -0.72 8.78
N TYR A 78 3.54 -0.42 8.65
CA TYR A 78 3.03 0.90 8.98
C TYR A 78 3.06 1.17 10.49
N ASP A 79 2.78 0.17 11.32
CA ASP A 79 2.87 0.30 12.78
C ASP A 79 4.33 0.54 13.23
N GLN A 80 5.29 -0.14 12.59
CA GLN A 80 6.71 -0.04 12.94
C GLN A 80 7.40 1.22 12.41
N TYR A 81 7.09 1.61 11.17
CA TYR A 81 7.86 2.63 10.43
C TYR A 81 7.02 3.84 10.00
N GLY A 82 5.69 3.74 10.06
CA GLY A 82 4.80 4.74 9.48
C GLY A 82 5.00 4.88 7.97
N LEU A 83 4.65 6.06 7.46
CA LEU A 83 4.91 6.48 6.08
C LEU A 83 5.59 7.85 6.12
N ASP A 84 6.92 7.89 5.95
CA ASP A 84 7.74 9.11 6.11
C ASP A 84 7.30 10.26 5.18
N SER A 85 6.91 9.91 3.95
CA SER A 85 6.40 10.86 2.95
C SER A 85 4.98 11.37 3.22
N ALA A 86 4.31 10.87 4.27
CA ALA A 86 2.97 11.31 4.63
C ALA A 86 3.00 12.71 5.22
N LYS A 87 2.12 13.58 4.73
CA LYS A 87 1.96 14.94 5.21
C LYS A 87 0.71 15.04 6.07
N PRO A 88 0.68 15.91 7.09
CA PRO A 88 -0.56 16.25 7.77
C PRO A 88 -1.61 16.67 6.75
N LEU A 89 -2.84 16.26 6.98
CA LEU A 89 -4.00 16.71 6.24
C LEU A 89 -4.19 18.19 6.60
N ASP A 90 -3.53 19.10 5.87
CA ASP A 90 -3.75 20.54 5.99
C ASP A 90 -5.24 20.83 5.70
N ASP A 91 -5.91 21.48 6.65
CA ASP A 91 -7.31 21.94 6.60
C ASP A 91 -7.49 23.11 5.61
#